data_AF-A0A6J4TWI4-F1
#
_entry.id   AF-A0A6J4TWI4-F1
#
_cell.length_a   1.000
_cell.length_b   1.000
_cell.length_c   1.000
_cell.angle_alpha   90.00
_cell.angle_beta   90.00
_cell.angle_gamma   90.00
#
_symmetry.space_group_name_H-M   'P 1'
#
loop_
_entity.id
_entity.type
_entity.pdbx_description
1 polymer ?
#
loop_
_entity_poly.entity_id
_entity_poly.type
_entity_poly.pdbx_seq_one_letter_code
_entity_poly.pdbx_strand_id
1 'polypeptide(L)'
;ALAALAALPPTDAAGRPLVPAGTPARRRLPAKRGGFTQEARVAGNKVFLRTGEYEDGKLGEIFIDMHKEGAAFRSMINCFAIAISKGLQYGVPLDEFVETFTFTRFEPQGMVSGHPNIRQATSIIDYVFRVLGLEYLGRTDLVQVQPELTENVEGGQGGQGGAATTPASPGVPTASTPVAAAPSPAGGPAGGPATATASPTAVAAHKNGNGAANGNGHGHGHGHDGGLTGLTVEVAGPATAVVEPPTARASMAQGANQLDAHLSELMGDAPFCDVCGHITVRNGACYKCLNCGNSLGCS
;
A
#
# COMPACT_ATOMS: atom_id res chain seq x y z
N ALA A 1 -35.84 4.16 -50.61
CA ALA A 1 -35.20 3.34 -49.57
C ALA A 1 -34.32 4.24 -48.72
N LEU A 2 -34.68 4.52 -47.47
CA LEU A 2 -33.75 5.14 -46.51
C LEU A 2 -32.93 4.01 -45.90
N ALA A 3 -31.65 3.94 -46.23
CA ALA A 3 -30.71 3.10 -45.50
C ALA A 3 -30.54 3.70 -44.11
N ALA A 4 -30.90 2.94 -43.07
CA ALA A 4 -30.59 3.31 -41.70
C ALA A 4 -29.06 3.32 -41.57
N LEU A 5 -28.48 4.51 -41.35
CA LEU A 5 -27.06 4.66 -41.09
C LEU A 5 -26.80 4.08 -39.70
N ALA A 6 -26.41 2.80 -39.64
CA ALA A 6 -26.05 2.15 -38.39
C ALA A 6 -24.86 2.90 -37.78
N ALA A 7 -25.09 3.56 -36.64
CA ALA A 7 -24.02 4.22 -35.92
C ALA A 7 -22.95 3.19 -35.56
N LEU A 8 -21.70 3.46 -35.94
CA LEU A 8 -20.58 2.63 -35.56
C LEU A 8 -20.51 2.55 -34.02
N PRO A 9 -20.20 1.39 -33.44
CA PRO A 9 -20.04 1.29 -31.99
C PRO A 9 -18.94 2.26 -31.54
N PRO A 10 -19.07 2.88 -30.36
CA PRO A 10 -18.03 3.75 -29.85
C PRO A 10 -16.72 2.94 -29.69
N THR A 11 -15.59 3.59 -29.86
CA THR A 11 -14.25 2.97 -29.75
C THR A 11 -13.45 3.61 -28.63
N ASP A 12 -12.48 2.88 -28.08
CA ASP A 12 -11.51 3.44 -27.14
C ASP A 12 -10.48 4.34 -27.85
N ALA A 13 -9.57 4.94 -27.09
CA ALA A 13 -8.51 5.80 -27.62
C ALA A 13 -7.51 5.07 -28.55
N ALA A 14 -7.51 3.73 -28.54
CA ALA A 14 -6.71 2.88 -29.42
C ALA A 14 -7.51 2.33 -30.62
N GLY A 15 -8.76 2.79 -30.83
CA GLY A 15 -9.63 2.37 -31.93
C GLY A 15 -10.27 0.99 -31.74
N ARG A 16 -10.15 0.37 -30.56
CA ARG A 16 -10.77 -0.92 -30.24
C ARG A 16 -12.27 -0.71 -29.98
N PRO A 17 -13.19 -1.53 -30.54
CA PRO A 17 -14.63 -1.39 -30.27
C PRO A 17 -14.93 -1.51 -28.77
N LEU A 18 -15.64 -0.53 -28.22
CA LEU A 18 -16.19 -0.62 -26.87
C LEU A 18 -17.34 -1.62 -26.89
N VAL A 19 -17.01 -2.87 -26.56
CA VAL A 19 -18.00 -3.88 -26.20
C VAL A 19 -18.87 -3.29 -25.09
N PRO A 20 -20.22 -3.31 -25.20
CA PRO A 20 -21.10 -2.80 -24.15
C PRO A 20 -20.90 -3.66 -22.89
N ALA A 21 -20.08 -3.16 -21.97
CA ALA A 21 -19.72 -3.87 -20.77
C ALA A 21 -20.96 -4.05 -19.89
N GLY A 22 -21.39 -5.31 -19.73
CA GLY A 22 -22.23 -5.66 -18.59
C GLY A 22 -21.52 -5.28 -17.29
N THR A 23 -22.29 -4.99 -16.24
CA THR A 23 -21.76 -4.55 -14.94
C THR A 23 -20.54 -5.40 -14.54
N PRO A 24 -19.34 -4.81 -14.38
CA PRO A 24 -18.10 -5.58 -14.27
C PRO A 24 -18.16 -6.47 -13.04
N ALA A 25 -18.27 -7.78 -13.27
CA ALA A 25 -18.48 -8.76 -12.22
C ALA A 25 -17.14 -9.12 -11.58
N ARG A 26 -16.96 -8.74 -10.32
CA ARG A 26 -15.73 -9.02 -9.56
C ARG A 26 -15.46 -10.53 -9.48
N ARG A 27 -14.41 -11.03 -10.14
CA ARG A 27 -13.88 -12.38 -9.92
C ARG A 27 -13.31 -12.43 -8.51
N ARG A 28 -13.81 -13.34 -7.67
CA ARG A 28 -13.26 -13.57 -6.32
C ARG A 28 -12.09 -14.55 -6.41
N LEU A 29 -11.03 -14.31 -5.64
CA LEU A 29 -9.93 -15.26 -5.50
C LEU A 29 -10.30 -16.41 -4.55
N PRO A 30 -9.71 -17.60 -4.73
CA PRO A 30 -9.79 -18.70 -3.77
C PRO A 30 -9.23 -18.34 -2.39
N ALA A 31 -9.80 -18.96 -1.34
CA ALA A 31 -9.36 -18.75 0.05
C ALA A 31 -7.91 -19.19 0.28
N LYS A 32 -7.51 -20.32 -0.31
CA LYS A 32 -6.13 -20.81 -0.42
C LYS A 32 -5.71 -20.67 -1.89
N ARG A 33 -4.60 -19.97 -2.15
CA ARG A 33 -4.12 -19.62 -3.49
C ARG A 33 -2.60 -19.69 -3.60
N GLY A 34 -2.12 -19.80 -4.84
CA GLY A 34 -0.70 -19.64 -5.19
C GLY A 34 -0.26 -18.18 -5.22
N GLY A 35 0.97 -17.98 -5.68
CA GLY A 35 1.70 -16.71 -5.64
C GLY A 35 3.10 -16.88 -5.05
N PHE A 36 3.96 -15.90 -5.30
CA PHE A 36 5.34 -15.85 -4.80
C PHE A 36 5.53 -14.73 -3.77
N THR A 37 6.69 -14.74 -3.11
CA THR A 37 7.15 -13.65 -2.23
C THR A 37 8.58 -13.31 -2.59
N GLN A 38 8.81 -12.06 -3.01
CA GLN A 38 10.11 -11.53 -3.37
C GLN A 38 10.55 -10.48 -2.34
N GLU A 39 11.66 -10.71 -1.66
CA GLU A 39 12.37 -9.66 -0.90
C GLU A 39 13.30 -8.91 -1.85
N ALA A 40 13.29 -7.58 -1.79
CA ALA A 40 14.33 -6.75 -2.38
C ALA A 40 14.64 -5.54 -1.50
N ARG A 41 15.68 -4.78 -1.87
CA ARG A 41 15.90 -3.43 -1.36
C ARG A 41 16.06 -2.47 -2.51
N VAL A 42 15.28 -1.38 -2.48
CA VAL A 42 15.36 -0.26 -3.43
C VAL A 42 15.95 0.93 -2.66
N ALA A 43 17.11 1.43 -3.11
CA ALA A 43 17.84 2.51 -2.40
C ALA A 43 18.14 2.21 -0.92
N GLY A 44 18.30 0.93 -0.57
CA GLY A 44 18.52 0.46 0.81
C GLY A 44 17.23 0.13 1.59
N ASN A 45 16.07 0.61 1.17
CA ASN A 45 14.79 0.36 1.83
C ASN A 45 14.24 -1.02 1.46
N LYS A 46 13.91 -1.85 2.47
CA LYS A 46 13.46 -3.23 2.26
C LYS A 46 11.99 -3.24 1.83
N VAL A 47 11.74 -3.90 0.70
CA VAL A 47 10.42 -4.13 0.10
C VAL A 47 10.16 -5.63 0.04
N PHE A 48 8.95 -6.04 0.40
CA PHE A 48 8.42 -7.38 0.13
C PHE A 48 7.24 -7.26 -0.85
N LEU A 49 7.42 -7.78 -2.06
CA LEU A 49 6.32 -8.01 -2.99
C LEU A 49 5.77 -9.41 -2.74
N ARG A 50 4.44 -9.51 -2.56
CA ARG A 50 3.73 -10.79 -2.44
C ARG A 50 2.59 -10.81 -3.44
N THR A 51 2.44 -11.90 -4.16
CA THR A 51 1.37 -12.06 -5.16
C THR A 51 0.31 -13.06 -4.70
N GLY A 52 -0.90 -12.91 -5.22
CA GLY A 52 -1.99 -13.88 -5.06
C GLY A 52 -2.56 -14.23 -6.42
N GLU A 53 -2.52 -15.52 -6.76
CA GLU A 53 -2.89 -16.03 -8.08
C GLU A 53 -4.28 -16.69 -8.09
N TYR A 54 -4.87 -16.77 -9.28
CA TYR A 54 -5.99 -17.65 -9.58
C TYR A 54 -5.50 -19.07 -9.91
N GLU A 55 -6.43 -20.03 -9.99
CA GLU A 55 -6.16 -21.42 -10.38
C GLU A 55 -5.63 -21.58 -11.82
N ASP A 56 -5.78 -20.54 -12.65
CA ASP A 56 -5.26 -20.45 -14.02
C ASP A 56 -3.87 -19.79 -14.11
N GLY A 57 -3.21 -19.56 -12.97
CA GLY A 57 -1.88 -18.91 -12.89
C GLY A 57 -1.89 -17.39 -13.11
N LYS A 58 -3.04 -16.78 -13.41
CA LYS A 58 -3.12 -15.32 -13.58
C LYS A 58 -3.02 -14.62 -12.23
N LEU A 59 -2.34 -13.47 -12.22
CA LEU A 59 -2.29 -12.58 -11.06
C LEU A 59 -3.69 -12.01 -10.74
N GLY A 60 -4.11 -12.13 -9.48
CA GLY A 60 -5.39 -11.60 -8.99
C GLY A 60 -5.27 -10.55 -7.89
N GLU A 61 -4.15 -10.51 -7.17
CA GLU A 61 -3.86 -9.46 -6.18
C GLU A 61 -2.34 -9.34 -5.90
N ILE A 62 -1.95 -8.17 -5.39
CA ILE A 62 -0.60 -7.87 -4.94
C ILE A 62 -0.62 -7.25 -3.53
N PHE A 63 0.43 -7.53 -2.76
CA PHE A 63 0.71 -6.87 -1.50
C PHE A 63 2.13 -6.34 -1.53
N ILE A 64 2.31 -5.13 -1.02
CA ILE A 64 3.61 -4.45 -0.96
C ILE A 64 3.82 -4.06 0.50
N ASP A 65 4.76 -4.73 1.17
CA ASP A 65 5.15 -4.41 2.54
C ASP A 65 6.54 -3.77 2.56
N MET A 66 6.70 -2.79 3.44
CA MET A 66 7.97 -2.10 3.65
C MET A 66 8.28 -1.95 5.13
N HIS A 67 9.57 -1.95 5.44
CA HIS A 67 10.09 -1.80 6.80
C HIS A 67 10.83 -0.47 6.96
N LYS A 68 10.59 0.19 8.11
CA LYS A 68 11.19 1.47 8.52
C LYS A 68 10.73 2.71 7.74
N GLU A 69 9.72 2.57 6.88
CA GLU A 69 9.05 3.71 6.25
C GLU A 69 8.07 4.41 7.20
N GLY A 70 7.83 5.70 6.96
CA GLY A 70 6.83 6.48 7.69
C GLY A 70 5.41 5.92 7.54
N ALA A 71 4.60 6.03 8.60
CA ALA A 71 3.25 5.45 8.64
C ALA A 71 2.34 5.91 7.48
N ALA A 72 2.46 7.17 7.05
CA ALA A 72 1.73 7.71 5.91
C ALA A 72 2.09 7.00 4.59
N PHE A 73 3.38 6.81 4.32
CA PHE A 73 3.86 6.14 3.10
C PHE A 73 3.48 4.66 3.07
N ARG A 74 3.68 3.94 4.19
CA ARG A 74 3.23 2.55 4.34
C ARG A 74 1.72 2.41 4.10
N SER A 75 0.91 3.34 4.62
CA SER A 75 -0.54 3.33 4.42
C SER A 75 -0.93 3.61 2.97
N MET A 76 -0.27 4.57 2.31
CA MET A 76 -0.51 4.90 0.90
C MET A 76 -0.17 3.71 -0.01
N ILE A 77 0.98 3.06 0.19
CA ILE A 77 1.40 1.87 -0.58
C ILE A 77 0.44 0.69 -0.37
N ASN A 78 -0.06 0.49 0.86
CA ASN A 78 -1.07 -0.53 1.12
C ASN A 78 -2.42 -0.23 0.42
N CYS A 79 -2.89 1.01 0.47
CA CYS A 79 -4.09 1.44 -0.27
C CYS A 79 -3.92 1.28 -1.78
N PHE A 80 -2.75 1.61 -2.32
CA PHE A 80 -2.41 1.41 -3.72
C PHE A 80 -2.45 -0.08 -4.11
N ALA A 81 -1.78 -0.95 -3.33
CA ALA A 81 -1.79 -2.40 -3.58
C ALA A 81 -3.22 -2.99 -3.56
N ILE A 82 -4.08 -2.51 -2.65
CA ILE A 82 -5.51 -2.86 -2.63
C ILE A 82 -6.23 -2.37 -3.91
N ALA A 83 -5.98 -1.14 -4.36
CA ALA A 83 -6.61 -0.60 -5.57
C ALA A 83 -6.25 -1.40 -6.83
N ILE A 84 -4.96 -1.72 -7.03
CA ILE A 84 -4.51 -2.58 -8.14
C ILE A 84 -5.14 -3.96 -8.06
N SER A 85 -5.15 -4.57 -6.87
CA SER A 85 -5.79 -5.88 -6.63
C SER A 85 -7.28 -5.87 -6.95
N LYS A 86 -8.00 -4.77 -6.66
CA LYS A 86 -9.40 -4.61 -7.10
C LYS A 86 -9.49 -4.50 -8.62
N GLY A 87 -8.66 -3.70 -9.27
CA GLY A 87 -8.63 -3.56 -10.73
C GLY A 87 -8.48 -4.91 -11.44
N LEU A 88 -7.48 -5.70 -11.04
CA LEU A 88 -7.27 -7.07 -11.55
C LEU A 88 -8.50 -7.97 -11.34
N GLN A 89 -9.17 -7.86 -10.18
CA GLN A 89 -10.41 -8.61 -9.88
C GLN A 89 -11.65 -8.15 -10.66
N TYR A 90 -11.64 -6.93 -11.18
CA TYR A 90 -12.68 -6.39 -12.07
C TYR A 90 -12.34 -6.55 -13.56
N GLY A 91 -11.21 -7.20 -13.89
CA GLY A 91 -10.81 -7.52 -15.26
C GLY A 91 -9.94 -6.47 -15.95
N VAL A 92 -9.40 -5.49 -15.22
CA VAL A 92 -8.32 -4.64 -15.76
C VAL A 92 -7.10 -5.54 -15.98
N PRO A 93 -6.53 -5.60 -17.18
CA PRO A 93 -5.44 -6.51 -17.48
C PRO A 93 -4.10 -5.98 -16.92
N LEU A 94 -3.13 -6.88 -16.72
CA LEU A 94 -1.88 -6.55 -16.03
C LEU A 94 -0.93 -5.70 -16.89
N ASP A 95 -0.97 -5.86 -18.21
CA ASP A 95 -0.20 -5.07 -19.18
C ASP A 95 -0.51 -3.57 -19.08
N GLU A 96 -1.78 -3.17 -19.09
CA GLU A 96 -2.21 -1.77 -18.94
C GLU A 96 -1.67 -1.16 -17.62
N PHE A 97 -1.60 -1.94 -16.53
CA PHE A 97 -0.98 -1.48 -15.27
C PHE A 97 0.55 -1.40 -15.34
N VAL A 98 1.21 -2.38 -15.95
CA VAL A 98 2.67 -2.37 -16.14
C VAL A 98 3.07 -1.16 -16.98
N GLU A 99 2.36 -0.87 -18.07
CA GLU A 99 2.62 0.29 -18.92
C GLU A 99 2.34 1.62 -18.21
N THR A 100 1.28 1.70 -17.39
CA THR A 100 0.96 2.91 -16.62
C THR A 100 1.98 3.24 -15.53
N PHE A 101 2.53 2.22 -14.85
CA PHE A 101 3.31 2.42 -13.61
C PHE A 101 4.82 2.19 -13.72
N THR A 102 5.30 1.58 -14.81
CA THR A 102 6.73 1.53 -15.12
C THR A 102 7.31 2.93 -15.32
N PHE A 103 8.59 3.11 -14.97
CA PHE A 103 9.35 4.36 -15.04
C PHE A 103 8.79 5.55 -14.25
N THR A 104 7.74 5.35 -13.44
CA THR A 104 7.25 6.35 -12.48
C THR A 104 8.34 6.70 -11.48
N ARG A 105 8.50 8.00 -11.20
CA ARG A 105 9.62 8.54 -10.41
C ARG A 105 9.14 9.14 -9.09
N PHE A 106 9.61 8.58 -7.99
CA PHE A 106 9.49 9.14 -6.63
C PHE A 106 10.41 8.36 -5.68
N GLU A 107 10.76 8.97 -4.56
CA GLU A 107 11.59 8.31 -3.55
C GLU A 107 10.78 7.29 -2.73
N PRO A 108 11.40 6.20 -2.25
CA PRO A 108 12.75 5.70 -2.58
C PRO A 108 13.00 5.25 -4.03
N GLN A 109 14.11 5.71 -4.62
CA GLN A 109 14.60 5.36 -5.96
C GLN A 109 16.11 5.11 -5.98
N GLY A 110 16.61 4.19 -6.81
CA GLY A 110 18.04 3.92 -6.93
C GLY A 110 18.39 2.46 -7.20
N MET A 111 19.57 2.04 -6.71
CA MET A 111 20.08 0.67 -6.84
C MET A 111 19.13 -0.34 -6.20
N VAL A 112 18.89 -1.45 -6.89
CA VAL A 112 18.08 -2.58 -6.46
C VAL A 112 19.00 -3.75 -6.10
N SER A 113 18.70 -4.41 -4.99
CA SER A 113 19.39 -5.63 -4.56
C SER A 113 18.38 -6.67 -4.07
N GLY A 114 18.70 -7.96 -4.19
CA GLY A 114 17.79 -9.07 -3.89
C GLY A 114 17.01 -9.60 -5.09
N HIS A 115 17.05 -8.93 -6.24
CA HIS A 115 16.48 -9.41 -7.50
C HIS A 115 17.59 -9.63 -8.54
N PRO A 116 17.59 -10.73 -9.34
CA PRO A 116 18.63 -10.99 -10.34
C PRO A 116 18.59 -10.02 -11.53
N ASN A 117 17.42 -9.81 -12.12
CA ASN A 117 17.28 -9.07 -13.40
C ASN A 117 17.22 -7.53 -13.29
N ILE A 118 16.62 -7.00 -12.23
CA ILE A 118 16.43 -5.55 -12.03
C ILE A 118 17.49 -5.05 -11.07
N ARG A 119 18.41 -4.22 -11.57
CA ARG A 119 19.52 -3.62 -10.79
C ARG A 119 19.28 -2.17 -10.39
N GLN A 120 18.36 -1.47 -11.04
CA GLN A 120 18.04 -0.08 -10.73
C GLN A 120 16.56 0.20 -11.02
N ALA A 121 15.90 0.94 -10.14
CA ALA A 121 14.50 1.34 -10.29
C ALA A 121 14.30 2.82 -9.96
N THR A 122 13.33 3.47 -10.62
CA THR A 122 13.03 4.90 -10.43
C THR A 122 11.99 5.16 -9.33
N SER A 123 11.40 4.11 -8.80
CA SER A 123 10.59 4.10 -7.58
C SER A 123 10.39 2.65 -7.12
N ILE A 124 9.78 2.44 -5.96
CA ILE A 124 9.33 1.10 -5.51
C ILE A 124 8.22 0.55 -6.41
N ILE A 125 7.35 1.41 -6.94
CA ILE A 125 6.24 0.99 -7.81
C ILE A 125 6.76 0.65 -9.21
N ASP A 126 7.72 1.41 -9.75
CA ASP A 126 8.50 1.01 -10.93
C ASP A 126 9.12 -0.38 -10.74
N TYR A 127 9.83 -0.60 -9.62
CA TYR A 127 10.39 -1.91 -9.30
C TYR A 127 9.33 -3.02 -9.30
N VAL A 128 8.22 -2.83 -8.58
CA VAL A 128 7.14 -3.83 -8.48
C VAL A 128 6.55 -4.16 -9.84
N PHE A 129 6.16 -3.19 -10.66
CA PHE A 129 5.57 -3.49 -11.97
C PHE A 129 6.56 -4.07 -12.98
N ARG A 130 7.86 -3.81 -12.83
CA ARG A 130 8.90 -4.47 -13.64
C ARG A 130 9.10 -5.93 -13.24
N VAL A 131 8.99 -6.27 -11.95
CA VAL A 131 8.92 -7.68 -11.51
C VAL A 131 7.66 -8.36 -12.06
N LEU A 132 6.49 -7.73 -11.92
CA LEU A 132 5.22 -8.31 -12.40
C LEU A 132 5.21 -8.47 -13.93
N GLY A 133 5.78 -7.52 -14.68
CA GLY A 133 5.94 -7.61 -16.12
C GLY A 133 6.91 -8.72 -16.54
N LEU A 134 8.00 -8.93 -15.81
CA LEU A 134 8.91 -10.05 -16.06
C LEU A 134 8.24 -11.40 -15.78
N GLU A 135 7.70 -11.60 -14.57
CA GLU A 135 7.22 -12.90 -14.09
C GLU A 135 5.89 -13.35 -14.75
N TYR A 136 4.94 -12.43 -14.99
CA TYR A 136 3.62 -12.78 -15.54
C TYR A 136 3.45 -12.47 -17.04
N LEU A 137 4.22 -11.54 -17.61
CA LEU A 137 4.11 -11.15 -19.02
C LEU A 137 5.36 -11.52 -19.85
N GLY A 138 6.43 -12.04 -19.23
CA GLY A 138 7.68 -12.36 -19.93
C GLY A 138 8.42 -11.14 -20.48
N ARG A 139 8.12 -9.92 -20.01
CA ARG A 139 8.66 -8.67 -20.54
C ARG A 139 10.11 -8.44 -20.14
N THR A 140 11.02 -8.93 -20.98
CA THR A 140 12.48 -8.75 -20.84
C THR A 140 12.97 -7.35 -21.24
N ASP A 141 12.15 -6.56 -21.94
CA ASP A 141 12.42 -5.14 -22.26
C ASP A 141 12.51 -4.26 -21.00
N LEU A 142 11.88 -4.69 -19.91
CA LEU A 142 11.81 -3.95 -18.66
C LEU A 142 12.99 -4.22 -17.72
N VAL A 143 13.95 -5.10 -18.04
CA VAL A 143 15.04 -5.48 -17.12
C VAL A 143 16.43 -5.07 -17.63
N GLN A 144 17.35 -4.72 -16.72
CA GLN A 144 18.73 -4.37 -17.11
C GLN A 144 19.60 -5.61 -17.37
N VAL A 145 19.30 -6.72 -16.70
CA VAL A 145 19.94 -8.02 -16.94
C VAL A 145 18.88 -8.96 -17.47
N GLN A 146 18.99 -9.29 -18.76
CA GLN A 146 18.11 -10.27 -19.39
C GLN A 146 18.26 -11.63 -18.68
N PRO A 147 17.17 -12.35 -18.38
CA PRO A 147 17.26 -13.71 -17.90
C PRO A 147 17.88 -14.59 -19.00
N GLU A 148 18.68 -15.56 -18.60
CA GLU A 148 19.12 -16.60 -19.53
C GLU A 148 17.91 -17.46 -19.89
N LEU A 149 17.39 -17.28 -21.10
CA LEU A 149 16.32 -18.12 -21.63
C LEU A 149 16.88 -19.54 -21.79
N THR A 150 16.42 -20.47 -20.95
CA THR A 150 16.65 -21.90 -21.17
C THR A 150 15.77 -22.36 -22.33
N GLU A 151 16.17 -22.01 -23.55
CA GLU A 151 15.56 -22.48 -24.77
C GLU A 151 15.82 -24.00 -24.89
N ASN A 152 14.82 -24.81 -24.54
CA ASN A 152 14.80 -26.22 -24.91
C ASN A 152 14.51 -26.32 -26.42
N VAL A 153 15.54 -26.08 -27.24
CA VAL A 153 15.46 -26.21 -28.70
C VAL A 153 15.65 -27.67 -29.09
N GLU A 154 14.54 -28.39 -29.22
CA GLU A 154 14.49 -29.59 -30.06
C GLU A 154 14.59 -29.16 -31.54
N GLY A 155 15.79 -29.13 -32.13
CA GLY A 155 15.93 -28.77 -33.55
C GLY A 155 17.34 -28.52 -34.12
N GLY A 156 18.12 -29.57 -34.37
CA GLY A 156 18.88 -29.74 -35.62
C GLY A 156 20.09 -28.85 -36.03
N GLN A 157 21.29 -29.39 -35.79
CA GLN A 157 22.48 -29.46 -36.70
C GLN A 157 23.37 -28.24 -37.08
N GLY A 158 24.69 -28.47 -36.98
CA GLY A 158 25.82 -27.74 -37.63
C GLY A 158 26.55 -26.75 -36.68
N GLY A 159 27.82 -26.90 -36.28
CA GLY A 159 29.04 -27.43 -36.94
C GLY A 159 29.69 -26.31 -37.78
N GLN A 160 30.96 -25.90 -37.68
CA GLN A 160 32.20 -26.35 -36.99
C GLN A 160 33.12 -25.10 -36.78
N GLY A 161 34.25 -25.06 -36.05
CA GLY A 161 34.94 -26.06 -35.21
C GLY A 161 36.49 -25.91 -35.24
N GLY A 162 37.13 -25.57 -34.11
CA GLY A 162 38.60 -25.36 -33.98
C GLY A 162 38.96 -24.17 -33.07
N ALA A 163 40.06 -24.12 -32.32
CA ALA A 163 41.13 -25.11 -32.11
C ALA A 163 41.74 -24.97 -30.69
N ALA A 164 42.40 -26.02 -30.20
CA ALA A 164 43.01 -26.06 -28.87
C ALA A 164 44.44 -25.49 -28.84
N THR A 165 44.83 -24.89 -27.70
CA THR A 165 46.24 -24.85 -27.26
C THR A 165 46.32 -24.91 -25.73
N THR A 166 47.15 -25.80 -25.20
CA THR A 166 47.52 -25.88 -23.77
C THR A 166 49.02 -25.56 -23.64
N PRO A 167 49.46 -24.89 -22.56
CA PRO A 167 50.51 -25.47 -21.72
C PRO A 167 50.17 -25.32 -20.22
N ALA A 168 50.16 -26.39 -19.40
CA ALA A 168 51.31 -27.11 -18.85
C ALA A 168 51.95 -26.41 -17.63
N SER A 169 51.64 -26.92 -16.43
CA SER A 169 52.30 -26.55 -15.16
C SER A 169 53.61 -27.30 -14.95
N PRO A 170 54.51 -26.76 -14.11
CA PRO A 170 54.96 -27.47 -12.91
C PRO A 170 55.04 -26.54 -11.68
N GLY A 171 55.02 -27.00 -10.42
CA GLY A 171 54.89 -28.35 -9.85
C GLY A 171 54.76 -28.26 -8.31
N VAL A 172 54.38 -29.35 -7.64
CA VAL A 172 54.13 -29.42 -6.17
C VAL A 172 55.26 -30.19 -5.47
N PRO A 173 55.69 -29.76 -4.26
CA PRO A 173 55.61 -30.61 -3.05
C PRO A 173 55.08 -29.80 -1.82
N THR A 174 54.61 -30.33 -0.68
CA THR A 174 54.37 -31.71 -0.17
C THR A 174 53.57 -31.66 1.15
N ALA A 175 52.91 -32.78 1.52
CA ALA A 175 52.29 -33.13 2.83
C ALA A 175 51.04 -32.33 3.29
N SER A 176 49.87 -32.92 3.58
CA SER A 176 49.53 -34.00 4.55
C SER A 176 49.71 -33.53 6.01
N THR A 177 48.72 -33.51 6.91
CA THR A 177 47.75 -34.59 7.24
C THR A 177 46.53 -34.00 8.00
N PRO A 178 45.30 -34.53 7.89
CA PRO A 178 44.15 -34.07 8.69
C PRO A 178 44.05 -34.81 10.05
N VAL A 179 43.49 -34.16 11.07
CA VAL A 179 43.13 -34.80 12.36
C VAL A 179 41.67 -34.54 12.73
N ALA A 180 41.05 -35.64 13.16
CA ALA A 180 39.64 -35.90 13.43
C ALA A 180 38.84 -34.88 14.27
N ALA A 181 37.52 -34.94 14.07
CA ALA A 181 36.49 -34.38 14.94
C ALA A 181 35.94 -35.42 15.95
N ALA A 182 35.05 -34.95 16.84
CA ALA A 182 34.24 -35.67 17.86
C ALA A 182 34.84 -35.77 19.28
N PRO A 183 34.01 -35.99 20.33
CA PRO A 183 32.73 -35.33 20.62
C PRO A 183 32.61 -34.86 22.09
N SER A 184 31.49 -34.20 22.44
CA SER A 184 31.15 -33.81 23.82
C SER A 184 30.92 -34.99 24.77
N PRO A 185 31.27 -34.88 26.07
CA PRO A 185 30.72 -35.73 27.12
C PRO A 185 29.55 -35.04 27.85
N ALA A 186 28.52 -35.82 28.20
CA ALA A 186 27.50 -35.43 29.16
C ALA A 186 27.83 -36.02 30.55
N GLY A 187 27.42 -35.34 31.62
CA GLY A 187 27.52 -35.88 32.99
C GLY A 187 27.35 -34.83 34.08
N GLY A 188 26.25 -34.93 34.86
CA GLY A 188 26.19 -34.34 36.21
C GLY A 188 27.00 -35.18 37.22
N PRO A 189 26.89 -34.93 38.54
CA PRO A 189 25.59 -34.99 39.23
C PRO A 189 25.34 -34.05 40.43
N ALA A 190 24.07 -34.02 40.84
CA ALA A 190 23.49 -33.92 42.19
C ALA A 190 24.22 -33.25 43.39
N GLY A 191 23.48 -32.39 44.10
CA GLY A 191 23.75 -32.03 45.51
C GLY A 191 23.06 -30.74 45.99
N GLY A 192 21.86 -30.84 46.58
CA GLY A 192 21.23 -29.75 47.36
C GLY A 192 21.64 -29.80 48.85
N PRO A 193 20.90 -29.20 49.82
CA PRO A 193 19.56 -28.58 49.68
C PRO A 193 19.30 -27.27 50.50
N ALA A 194 18.04 -26.81 50.44
CA ALA A 194 17.25 -26.12 51.49
C ALA A 194 17.51 -24.64 51.87
N THR A 195 16.54 -23.76 51.53
CA THR A 195 15.52 -23.12 52.42
C THR A 195 14.68 -22.18 51.52
N ALA A 196 13.35 -22.29 51.38
CA ALA A 196 12.24 -22.21 52.35
C ALA A 196 11.93 -20.78 52.83
N THR A 197 10.89 -20.13 52.25
CA THR A 197 9.93 -19.20 52.90
C THR A 197 8.68 -19.09 51.99
N ALA A 198 7.50 -18.83 52.57
CA ALA A 198 6.19 -19.12 51.96
C ALA A 198 5.38 -17.92 51.44
N SER A 199 4.36 -18.25 50.63
CA SER A 199 3.14 -17.49 50.26
C SER A 199 2.25 -17.17 51.52
N PRO A 200 1.08 -16.46 51.46
CA PRO A 200 0.17 -16.26 50.32
C PRO A 200 -0.49 -14.85 50.19
N THR A 201 -1.33 -14.58 49.18
CA THR A 201 -2.81 -14.73 49.27
C THR A 201 -3.45 -14.68 47.87
N ALA A 202 -4.54 -15.41 47.65
CA ALA A 202 -5.26 -15.51 46.38
C ALA A 202 -6.65 -14.82 46.43
N VAL A 203 -7.19 -14.39 45.28
CA VAL A 203 -8.64 -14.15 45.12
C VAL A 203 -9.14 -14.60 43.73
N ALA A 204 -10.12 -15.51 43.77
CA ALA A 204 -11.19 -15.84 42.83
C ALA A 204 -10.96 -15.94 41.30
N ALA A 205 -11.37 -17.10 40.77
CA ALA A 205 -11.81 -17.25 39.39
C ALA A 205 -13.28 -16.83 39.22
N HIS A 206 -13.66 -16.40 38.02
CA HIS A 206 -15.06 -16.44 37.57
C HIS A 206 -15.14 -17.03 36.16
N LYS A 207 -15.85 -18.16 36.03
CA LYS A 207 -16.47 -18.59 34.78
C LYS A 207 -17.94 -18.19 34.85
N ASN A 208 -18.46 -17.58 33.80
CA ASN A 208 -19.82 -17.88 33.35
C ASN A 208 -19.91 -17.69 31.83
N GLY A 209 -20.69 -18.53 31.17
CA GLY A 209 -21.06 -18.33 29.77
C GLY A 209 -22.44 -17.68 29.68
N ASN A 210 -22.78 -17.22 28.48
CA ASN A 210 -24.08 -17.43 27.83
C ASN A 210 -24.03 -16.78 26.43
N GLY A 211 -24.71 -17.36 25.46
CA GLY A 211 -24.89 -16.76 24.14
C GLY A 211 -26.36 -16.73 23.76
N ALA A 212 -26.76 -15.80 22.88
CA ALA A 212 -27.92 -15.92 21.97
C ALA A 212 -28.09 -14.65 21.10
N ALA A 213 -28.15 -14.88 19.78
CA ALA A 213 -29.05 -14.29 18.77
C ALA A 213 -29.57 -12.83 18.83
N ASN A 214 -29.31 -12.11 17.71
CA ASN A 214 -30.28 -11.48 16.77
C ASN A 214 -31.31 -10.41 17.24
N GLY A 215 -31.44 -9.31 16.47
CA GLY A 215 -32.63 -8.42 16.56
C GLY A 215 -32.51 -7.03 15.90
N ASN A 216 -33.27 -6.82 14.82
CA ASN A 216 -33.38 -5.61 13.99
C ASN A 216 -33.52 -4.22 14.67
N GLY A 217 -32.86 -3.23 14.06
CA GLY A 217 -33.48 -2.04 13.42
C GLY A 217 -34.16 -0.95 14.26
N HIS A 218 -34.15 0.29 13.75
CA HIS A 218 -35.22 1.31 13.78
C HIS A 218 -34.80 2.48 12.88
N GLY A 219 -35.75 3.07 12.14
CA GLY A 219 -35.53 4.26 11.33
C GLY A 219 -36.46 5.38 11.76
N HIS A 220 -36.04 6.63 11.55
CA HIS A 220 -36.91 7.81 11.69
C HIS A 220 -36.71 8.74 10.49
N GLY A 221 -37.80 9.04 9.81
CA GLY A 221 -37.90 10.17 8.90
C GLY A 221 -38.77 11.24 9.55
N HIS A 222 -38.48 12.50 9.24
CA HIS A 222 -39.40 13.62 9.44
C HIS A 222 -39.30 14.54 8.23
N GLY A 223 -40.41 14.71 7.53
CA GLY A 223 -40.63 15.86 6.64
C GLY A 223 -41.48 16.90 7.37
N HIS A 224 -41.33 18.16 7.00
CA HIS A 224 -42.29 19.21 7.31
C HIS A 224 -42.33 20.23 6.16
N ASP A 225 -43.53 20.46 5.64
CA ASP A 225 -43.83 21.39 4.56
C ASP A 225 -44.11 22.82 5.06
N GLY A 226 -43.80 23.81 4.21
CA GLY A 226 -44.70 24.94 3.92
C GLY A 226 -44.68 26.18 4.83
N GLY A 227 -44.46 27.35 4.22
CA GLY A 227 -44.71 28.66 4.87
C GLY A 227 -44.09 29.84 4.12
N LEU A 228 -44.83 30.44 3.18
CA LEU A 228 -44.39 31.60 2.39
C LEU A 228 -44.74 32.95 3.07
N THR A 229 -43.94 33.99 2.78
CA THR A 229 -44.18 35.47 2.73
C THR A 229 -42.91 36.19 3.22
N GLY A 230 -42.41 37.28 2.62
CA GLY A 230 -42.75 37.99 1.38
C GLY A 230 -41.84 39.23 1.21
N LEU A 231 -42.20 40.13 0.30
CA LEU A 231 -41.72 41.53 0.19
C LEU A 231 -40.45 41.84 -0.67
N THR A 232 -40.69 41.84 -1.98
CA THR A 232 -40.35 42.89 -2.99
C THR A 232 -38.91 43.37 -3.27
N VAL A 233 -38.63 43.41 -4.59
CA VAL A 233 -37.54 44.13 -5.25
C VAL A 233 -37.98 45.55 -5.63
N GLU A 234 -37.10 46.54 -5.50
CA GLU A 234 -37.19 47.84 -6.19
C GLU A 234 -35.84 48.20 -6.84
N VAL A 235 -35.87 48.97 -7.94
CA VAL A 235 -34.71 49.27 -8.81
C VAL A 235 -34.75 50.74 -9.28
N ALA A 236 -33.55 51.31 -9.49
CA ALA A 236 -33.19 52.58 -10.17
C ALA A 236 -33.11 53.88 -9.32
N GLY A 237 -31.88 54.44 -9.28
CA GLY A 237 -31.47 55.70 -8.60
C GLY A 237 -31.96 56.99 -9.28
N PRO A 238 -31.10 57.98 -9.66
CA PRO A 238 -29.68 58.20 -9.37
C PRO A 238 -29.37 59.60 -8.76
N ALA A 239 -28.17 59.82 -8.21
CA ALA A 239 -27.63 61.17 -8.01
C ALA A 239 -26.09 61.18 -7.99
N THR A 240 -25.49 62.14 -8.71
CA THR A 240 -24.04 62.32 -8.89
C THR A 240 -23.46 63.40 -7.97
N ALA A 241 -22.28 63.16 -7.39
CA ALA A 241 -21.29 64.21 -7.11
C ALA A 241 -19.88 63.63 -6.95
N VAL A 242 -18.88 64.36 -7.44
CA VAL A 242 -17.46 63.96 -7.58
C VAL A 242 -16.64 64.37 -6.35
N VAL A 243 -15.50 63.71 -6.09
CA VAL A 243 -14.14 64.29 -5.87
C VAL A 243 -13.16 63.18 -5.43
N GLU A 244 -11.99 63.08 -6.10
CA GLU A 244 -10.85 62.22 -5.73
C GLU A 244 -9.73 63.05 -5.00
N PRO A 245 -8.51 62.52 -4.77
CA PRO A 245 -8.06 61.87 -3.54
C PRO A 245 -7.01 62.72 -2.76
N PRO A 246 -6.42 62.21 -1.65
CA PRO A 246 -4.99 61.85 -1.79
C PRO A 246 -4.48 60.66 -0.93
N THR A 247 -3.61 59.87 -1.58
CA THR A 247 -2.44 59.13 -1.08
C THR A 247 -2.28 58.75 0.42
N ALA A 248 -2.27 57.43 0.65
CA ALA A 248 -1.24 56.68 1.38
C ALA A 248 -0.84 57.06 2.82
N ARG A 249 -1.27 56.23 3.78
CA ARG A 249 -0.36 55.53 4.71
C ARG A 249 -1.04 54.29 5.31
N ALA A 250 -0.22 53.31 5.72
CA ALA A 250 -0.70 52.00 6.15
C ALA A 250 -1.39 52.01 7.53
N SER A 251 -2.43 51.18 7.67
CA SER A 251 -2.77 50.53 8.93
C SER A 251 -3.02 49.04 8.66
N MET A 252 -2.54 48.18 9.56
CA MET A 252 -2.56 46.73 9.37
C MET A 252 -3.80 46.08 10.00
N ALA A 253 -4.20 44.95 9.42
CA ALA A 253 -4.73 43.78 10.12
C ALA A 253 -5.79 44.02 11.23
N GLN A 254 -7.05 44.17 10.83
CA GLN A 254 -8.19 43.84 11.67
C GLN A 254 -8.99 42.72 10.98
N GLY A 255 -8.72 41.48 11.37
CA GLY A 255 -9.38 40.28 10.79
C GLY A 255 -8.81 38.95 11.27
N ALA A 256 -7.54 38.89 11.66
CA ALA A 256 -6.82 37.65 11.99
C ALA A 256 -6.85 37.22 13.47
N ASN A 257 -7.85 37.65 14.26
CA ASN A 257 -7.88 37.38 15.72
C ASN A 257 -9.15 36.72 16.26
N GLN A 258 -10.29 36.72 15.54
CA GLN A 258 -11.51 36.07 16.08
C GLN A 258 -11.58 34.57 15.79
N LEU A 259 -11.21 34.11 14.58
CA LEU A 259 -11.10 32.67 14.32
C LEU A 259 -9.94 32.05 15.10
N ASP A 260 -8.75 32.68 15.12
CA ASP A 260 -7.59 32.13 15.82
C ASP A 260 -7.74 32.09 17.35
N ALA A 261 -8.42 33.08 17.95
CA ALA A 261 -8.77 33.01 19.38
C ALA A 261 -9.78 31.89 19.68
N HIS A 262 -10.84 31.77 18.86
CA HIS A 262 -11.84 30.70 19.00
C HIS A 262 -11.25 29.30 18.75
N LEU A 263 -10.24 29.19 17.87
CA LEU A 263 -9.52 27.94 17.63
C LEU A 263 -8.56 27.61 18.79
N SER A 264 -7.91 28.62 19.37
CA SER A 264 -7.05 28.46 20.55
C SER A 264 -7.84 27.99 21.78
N GLU A 265 -9.04 28.55 22.00
CA GLU A 265 -9.94 28.16 23.10
C GLU A 265 -10.45 26.71 22.95
N LEU A 266 -10.60 26.22 21.72
CA LEU A 266 -10.93 24.82 21.43
C LEU A 266 -9.75 23.83 21.59
N MET A 267 -8.50 24.32 21.58
CA MET A 267 -7.29 23.48 21.50
C MET A 267 -6.34 23.55 22.71
N GLY A 268 -6.57 24.44 23.68
CA GLY A 268 -5.60 24.78 24.72
C GLY A 268 -5.09 23.65 25.64
N ASP A 269 -5.93 22.66 25.96
CA ASP A 269 -5.62 21.58 26.94
C ASP A 269 -6.03 20.19 26.40
N ALA A 270 -5.71 19.87 25.15
CA ALA A 270 -6.01 18.54 24.58
C ALA A 270 -4.89 17.52 24.90
N PRO A 271 -5.10 16.53 25.79
CA PRO A 271 -4.08 15.53 26.08
C PRO A 271 -3.81 14.65 24.84
N PHE A 272 -2.59 14.16 24.72
CA PHE A 272 -2.27 13.12 23.75
C PHE A 272 -3.01 11.82 24.09
N CYS A 273 -3.42 11.08 23.07
CA CYS A 273 -4.06 9.79 23.27
C CYS A 273 -3.07 8.79 23.88
N ASP A 274 -3.44 8.25 25.03
CA ASP A 274 -2.82 7.13 25.74
C ASP A 274 -2.58 5.87 24.88
N VAL A 275 -3.49 5.57 23.94
CA VAL A 275 -3.43 4.37 23.09
C VAL A 275 -2.53 4.56 21.85
N CYS A 276 -2.52 5.73 21.21
CA CYS A 276 -1.84 5.91 19.92
C CYS A 276 -1.04 7.21 19.74
N GLY A 277 -0.89 8.02 20.78
CA GLY A 277 -0.07 9.25 20.77
C GLY A 277 -0.62 10.42 19.96
N HIS A 278 -1.69 10.25 19.19
CA HIS A 278 -2.29 11.34 18.42
C HIS A 278 -2.95 12.38 19.35
N ILE A 279 -2.82 13.67 19.03
CA ILE A 279 -3.53 14.74 19.74
C ILE A 279 -5.04 14.49 19.68
N THR A 280 -5.72 14.64 20.82
CA THR A 280 -7.17 14.43 20.88
C THR A 280 -7.94 15.70 20.56
N VAL A 281 -9.24 15.57 20.27
CA VAL A 281 -10.13 16.71 20.01
C VAL A 281 -11.24 16.71 21.06
N ARG A 282 -11.54 17.88 21.63
CA ARG A 282 -12.62 18.04 22.62
C ARG A 282 -13.97 17.62 22.00
N ASN A 283 -14.72 16.80 22.73
CA ASN A 283 -16.07 16.37 22.35
C ASN A 283 -16.95 16.43 23.61
N GLY A 284 -17.56 17.61 23.83
CA GLY A 284 -18.24 17.93 25.09
C GLY A 284 -17.27 18.00 26.27
N ALA A 285 -17.61 17.29 27.35
CA ALA A 285 -16.76 17.16 28.54
C ALA A 285 -15.54 16.23 28.31
N CYS A 286 -15.60 15.35 27.30
CA CYS A 286 -14.55 14.39 27.00
C CYS A 286 -13.59 14.89 25.91
N TYR A 287 -12.55 14.10 25.66
CA TYR A 287 -11.72 14.16 24.47
C TYR A 287 -11.84 12.88 23.65
N LYS A 288 -11.82 12.99 22.33
CA LYS A 288 -11.88 11.85 21.39
C LYS A 288 -10.65 11.83 20.49
N CYS A 289 -10.03 10.66 20.36
CA CYS A 289 -8.99 10.44 19.37
C CYS A 289 -9.61 10.15 18.00
N LEU A 290 -9.33 10.99 17.00
CA LEU A 290 -9.81 10.78 15.62
C LEU A 290 -9.07 9.63 14.89
N ASN A 291 -7.89 9.22 15.38
CA ASN A 291 -7.08 8.17 14.75
C ASN A 291 -7.46 6.75 15.23
N CYS A 292 -7.59 6.52 16.54
CA CYS A 292 -7.92 5.19 17.09
C CYS A 292 -9.34 5.07 17.66
N GLY A 293 -10.09 6.17 17.77
CA GLY A 293 -11.44 6.18 18.34
C GLY A 293 -11.54 6.16 19.86
N ASN A 294 -10.42 6.07 20.61
CA ASN A 294 -10.45 6.10 22.08
C ASN A 294 -11.01 7.43 22.61
N SER A 295 -11.71 7.36 23.75
CA SER A 295 -12.30 8.50 24.43
C SER A 295 -11.69 8.64 25.83
N LEU A 296 -11.22 9.84 26.18
CA LEU A 296 -10.64 10.15 27.49
C LEU A 296 -11.51 11.19 28.23
N GLY A 297 -11.64 11.04 29.54
CA GLY A 297 -12.33 12.02 30.39
C GLY A 297 -13.86 12.02 30.30
N CYS A 298 -14.48 10.95 29.81
CA CYS A 298 -15.94 10.77 29.96
C CYS A 298 -16.27 10.22 31.36
N SER A 299 -16.95 11.03 32.17
CA SER A 299 -17.66 10.63 33.39
C SER A 299 -19.14 10.40 33.11
#